data_AF-A0A7X9KDX6-F1
#
_entry.id   AF-A0A7X9KDX6-F1
#
_cell.length_a   1.000
_cell.length_b   1.000
_cell.length_c   1.000
_cell.angle_alpha   90.00
_cell.angle_beta   90.00
_cell.angle_gamma   90.00
#
_symmetry.space_group_name_H-M   'P 1'
#
loop_
_entity.id
_entity.type
_entity.pdbx_description
1 polymer ?
#
loop_
_entity_poly.entity_id
_entity_poly.type
_entity_poly.pdbx_seq_one_letter_code
_entity_poly.pdbx_strand_id
1 'polypeptide(L)'
;MSGLAYAFGLTLLAGMATGIGSAIAFFADRANYRFLSVSTGFSAGVMLYVSFVEIFLQGSISLRGAYGVRGEWLNTAFFFGGMALIGVIDYLIPQEENPHEARTEEETASLHKGPAKAAAKGDIHDKGMLRTGVFTALA
;
A
#
# COMPACT_ATOMS: atom_id res chain seq x y z
N MET A 1 4.05 -28.19 18.75
CA MET A 1 4.18 -26.81 19.27
C MET A 1 5.31 -26.00 18.62
N SER A 2 6.32 -26.62 17.99
CA SER A 2 7.41 -25.93 17.29
C SER A 2 6.98 -25.11 16.07
N GLY A 3 6.04 -25.61 15.26
CA GLY A 3 5.58 -24.92 14.05
C GLY A 3 4.85 -23.59 14.33
N LEU A 4 4.11 -23.51 15.44
CA LEU A 4 3.39 -22.28 15.83
C LEU A 4 4.36 -21.18 16.23
N ALA A 5 5.35 -21.49 17.07
CA ALA A 5 6.38 -20.53 17.47
C ALA A 5 7.23 -20.07 16.28
N TYR A 6 7.51 -20.96 15.32
CA TYR A 6 8.24 -20.61 14.11
C TYR A 6 7.45 -19.69 13.18
N ALA A 7 6.19 -20.03 12.87
CA ALA A 7 5.33 -19.18 12.04
C ALA A 7 5.06 -17.81 12.69
N PHE A 8 4.87 -17.80 14.01
CA PHE A 8 4.72 -16.57 14.79
C PHE A 8 5.99 -15.71 14.73
N GLY A 9 7.18 -16.31 14.91
CA GLY A 9 8.45 -15.63 14.80
C GLY A 9 8.67 -14.99 13.42
N LEU A 10 8.38 -15.72 12.34
CA LEU A 10 8.45 -15.18 10.98
C LEU A 10 7.47 -14.03 10.75
N THR A 11 6.24 -14.16 11.23
CA THR A 11 5.21 -13.10 11.10
C THR A 11 5.59 -11.86 11.89
N LEU A 12 6.13 -12.03 13.10
CA LEU A 12 6.61 -10.93 13.93
C LEU A 12 7.75 -10.17 13.24
N LEU A 13 8.74 -10.90 12.69
CA LEU A 13 9.86 -10.30 11.96
C LEU A 13 9.39 -9.55 10.70
N ALA A 14 8.44 -10.13 9.95
CA ALA A 14 7.85 -9.46 8.80
C ALA A 14 7.14 -8.15 9.21
N GLY A 15 6.35 -8.17 10.29
CA GLY A 15 5.71 -6.97 10.82
C GLY A 15 6.70 -5.91 11.32
N MET A 16 7.78 -6.34 11.98
CA MET A 16 8.87 -5.44 12.41
C MET A 16 9.57 -4.80 11.22
N ALA A 17 9.77 -5.52 10.11
CA ALA A 17 10.34 -4.95 8.89
C ALA A 17 9.46 -3.83 8.31
N THR A 18 8.13 -4.00 8.30
CA THR A 18 7.19 -2.93 7.93
C THR A 18 7.28 -1.74 8.91
N GLY A 19 7.37 -2.02 10.21
CA GLY A 19 7.57 -0.99 11.25
C GLY A 19 8.83 -0.17 11.02
N ILE A 20 9.97 -0.82 10.76
CA ILE A 20 11.24 -0.16 10.45
C ILE A 20 11.12 0.66 9.15
N GLY A 21 10.52 0.10 8.10
CA GLY A 21 10.27 0.81 6.84
C GLY A 21 9.44 2.09 7.03
N SER A 22 8.39 2.01 7.86
CA SER A 22 7.56 3.17 8.22
C SER A 22 8.34 4.23 9.02
N ALA A 23 9.15 3.81 9.99
CA ALA A 23 9.98 4.72 10.77
C ALA A 23 10.98 5.47 9.88
N ILE A 24 11.65 4.76 8.97
CA ILE A 24 12.56 5.38 7.98
C ILE A 24 11.81 6.40 7.11
N ALA A 25 10.57 6.10 6.69
CA ALA A 25 9.77 7.04 5.90
C ALA A 25 9.38 8.32 6.69
N PHE A 26 9.20 8.23 8.01
CA PHE A 26 8.95 9.40 8.87
C PHE A 26 10.19 10.27 9.10
N PHE A 27 11.38 9.66 9.17
CA PHE A 27 12.66 10.38 9.33
C PHE A 27 13.27 10.83 8.00
N ALA A 28 12.84 10.27 6.88
CA ALA A 28 13.23 10.75 5.55
C ALA A 28 12.66 12.15 5.34
N ASP A 29 13.55 13.12 5.06
CA ASP A 29 13.16 14.50 4.79
C ASP A 29 12.04 14.54 3.75
N ARG A 30 10.94 15.23 4.10
CA ARG A 30 9.67 15.27 3.34
C ARG A 30 9.79 15.78 1.89
N ALA A 31 10.99 16.14 1.43
CA ALA A 31 11.25 16.72 0.12
C ALA A 31 12.06 15.80 -0.84
N ASN A 32 12.58 14.65 -0.40
CA ASN A 32 13.35 13.76 -1.29
C ASN A 32 12.44 12.77 -2.03
N TYR A 33 11.61 13.29 -2.94
CA TYR A 33 10.76 12.50 -3.86
C TYR A 33 11.53 11.41 -4.61
N ARG A 34 12.83 11.61 -4.84
CA ARG A 34 13.73 10.62 -5.46
C ARG A 34 13.90 9.38 -4.59
N PHE A 35 14.09 9.55 -3.28
CA PHE A 35 14.20 8.43 -2.35
C PHE A 35 12.87 7.70 -2.20
N LEU A 36 11.76 8.45 -2.12
CA LEU A 36 10.42 7.87 -2.03
C LEU A 36 10.06 7.06 -3.30
N SER A 37 10.36 7.58 -4.48
CA SER A 37 10.10 6.89 -5.75
C SER A 37 10.95 5.62 -5.90
N VAL A 38 12.24 5.67 -5.55
CA VAL A 38 13.11 4.47 -5.59
C VAL A 38 12.67 3.41 -4.59
N SER A 39 12.34 3.80 -3.36
CA SER A 39 11.88 2.85 -2.33
C SER A 39 10.52 2.23 -2.66
N THR A 40 9.56 3.03 -3.14
CA THR A 40 8.24 2.54 -3.58
C THR A 40 8.37 1.62 -4.80
N GLY A 41 9.18 2.00 -5.79
CA GLY A 41 9.45 1.17 -6.96
C GLY A 41 10.17 -0.13 -6.61
N PHE A 42 11.12 -0.10 -5.67
CA PHE A 42 11.77 -1.31 -5.15
C PHE A 42 10.76 -2.24 -4.47
N SER A 43 9.89 -1.70 -3.62
CA SER A 43 8.85 -2.49 -2.94
C SER A 43 7.86 -3.11 -3.93
N ALA A 44 7.39 -2.34 -4.91
CA ALA A 44 6.53 -2.84 -5.99
C ALA A 44 7.24 -3.95 -6.80
N GLY A 45 8.52 -3.76 -7.11
CA GLY A 45 9.33 -4.75 -7.84
C GLY A 45 9.48 -6.08 -7.09
N VAL A 46 9.79 -6.04 -5.79
CA VAL A 46 9.87 -7.24 -4.95
C VAL A 46 8.54 -7.97 -4.92
N MET A 47 7.42 -7.25 -4.76
CA MET A 47 6.10 -7.87 -4.75
C MET A 47 5.69 -8.46 -6.10
N LEU A 48 6.06 -7.84 -7.22
CA LEU A 48 5.86 -8.43 -8.55
C LEU A 48 6.66 -9.72 -8.73
N TYR A 49 7.94 -9.74 -8.30
CA TYR A 49 8.77 -10.94 -8.36
C TYR A 49 8.16 -12.08 -7.54
N VAL A 50 7.84 -11.83 -6.26
CA VAL A 50 7.22 -12.82 -5.37
C VAL A 50 5.90 -13.32 -5.96
N SER A 51 5.07 -12.42 -6.49
CA SER A 51 3.76 -12.80 -7.05
C SER A 51 3.88 -13.68 -8.30
N PHE A 52 4.69 -13.28 -9.28
CA PHE A 52 4.77 -13.98 -10.57
C PHE A 52 5.73 -15.17 -10.59
N VAL A 53 6.85 -15.08 -9.88
CA VAL A 53 7.91 -16.09 -9.94
C VAL A 53 7.75 -17.11 -8.83
N GLU A 54 7.36 -16.70 -7.63
CA GLU A 54 7.22 -17.64 -6.51
C GLU A 54 5.78 -18.17 -6.40
N ILE A 55 4.83 -17.28 -6.11
CA ILE A 55 3.45 -17.67 -5.78
C ILE A 55 2.72 -18.26 -6.99
N PHE A 56 2.79 -17.59 -8.15
CA PHE A 56 2.06 -18.07 -9.34
C PHE A 56 2.58 -19.43 -9.83
N LEU A 57 3.88 -19.66 -9.79
CA LEU A 57 4.48 -20.95 -10.18
C LEU A 57 4.18 -22.05 -9.16
N GLN A 58 4.31 -21.77 -7.85
CA GLN A 58 3.93 -22.73 -6.80
C GLN A 58 2.43 -23.07 -6.86
N GLY A 59 1.58 -22.07 -7.12
CA GLY A 59 0.15 -22.25 -7.34
C GLY A 59 -0.14 -23.16 -8.53
N SER A 60 0.52 -22.92 -9.66
CA SER A 60 0.41 -23.76 -10.86
C SER A 60 0.79 -25.22 -10.60
N ILE A 61 1.94 -25.46 -9.95
CA ILE A 61 2.40 -26.81 -9.61
C ILE A 61 1.40 -27.51 -8.68
N SER A 62 0.93 -26.82 -7.65
CA SER A 62 0.00 -27.37 -6.65
C SER A 62 -1.36 -27.69 -7.26
N LEU A 63 -1.93 -26.79 -8.07
CA LEU A 63 -3.21 -27.00 -8.73
C LEU A 63 -3.12 -28.03 -9.86
N ARG A 64 -2.02 -28.08 -10.60
CA ARG A 64 -1.78 -29.11 -11.62
C ARG A 64 -1.66 -30.50 -10.98
N GLY A 65 -1.06 -30.60 -9.81
CA GLY A 65 -1.02 -31.85 -9.03
C GLY A 65 -2.40 -32.35 -8.63
N ALA A 66 -3.31 -31.45 -8.26
CA ALA A 66 -4.67 -31.80 -7.82
C ALA A 66 -5.68 -31.98 -8.97
N TYR A 67 -5.60 -31.17 -10.02
CA TYR A 67 -6.62 -31.05 -11.09
C TYR A 67 -6.09 -31.39 -12.49
N GLY A 68 -4.83 -31.84 -12.61
CA GLY A 68 -4.21 -32.19 -13.88
C GLY A 68 -4.09 -30.99 -14.83
N VAL A 69 -4.34 -31.21 -16.12
CA VAL A 69 -4.22 -30.18 -17.19
C VAL A 69 -5.14 -28.96 -16.95
N ARG A 70 -6.23 -29.13 -16.18
CA ARG A 70 -7.13 -28.02 -15.81
C ARG A 70 -6.55 -27.13 -14.72
N GLY A 71 -5.53 -27.57 -13.99
CA GLY A 71 -4.92 -26.82 -12.89
C GLY A 71 -4.30 -25.49 -13.34
N GLU A 72 -3.70 -25.43 -14.52
CA GLU A 72 -3.10 -24.19 -15.06
C GLU A 72 -4.17 -23.14 -15.40
N TRP A 73 -5.28 -23.57 -16.00
CA TRP A 73 -6.45 -22.73 -16.26
C TRP A 73 -7.07 -22.21 -14.97
N LEU A 74 -7.17 -23.08 -13.96
CA LEU A 74 -7.73 -22.72 -12.67
C LEU A 74 -6.82 -21.74 -11.91
N ASN A 75 -5.50 -21.93 -11.95
CA ASN A 75 -4.52 -21.01 -11.37
C ASN A 75 -4.63 -19.61 -11.99
N THR A 76 -4.75 -19.56 -13.32
CA THR A 76 -4.95 -18.30 -14.06
C THR A 76 -6.28 -17.64 -13.68
N ALA A 77 -7.36 -18.41 -13.56
CA ALA A 77 -8.66 -17.90 -13.15
C ALA A 77 -8.63 -17.32 -11.71
N PHE A 78 -7.95 -17.97 -10.77
CA PHE A 78 -7.79 -17.44 -9.41
C PHE A 78 -6.89 -16.22 -9.34
N PHE A 79 -5.87 -16.13 -10.19
CA PHE A 79 -5.01 -14.96 -10.28
C PHE A 79 -5.79 -13.71 -10.71
N PHE A 80 -6.53 -13.78 -11.82
CA PHE A 80 -7.39 -12.68 -12.27
C PHE A 80 -8.59 -12.47 -11.34
N GLY A 81 -9.13 -13.52 -10.74
CA GLY A 81 -10.17 -13.44 -9.72
C GLY A 81 -9.69 -12.66 -8.49
N GLY A 82 -8.45 -12.87 -8.05
CA GLY A 82 -7.82 -12.12 -6.97
C GLY A 82 -7.64 -10.64 -7.32
N MET A 83 -7.22 -10.32 -8.55
CA MET A 83 -7.16 -8.92 -9.01
C MET A 83 -8.53 -8.25 -9.01
N ALA A 84 -9.54 -8.93 -9.55
CA ALA A 84 -10.90 -8.41 -9.59
C ALA A 84 -11.44 -8.19 -8.16
N LEU A 85 -11.16 -9.12 -7.25
CA LEU A 85 -11.53 -9.00 -5.84
C LEU A 85 -10.88 -7.76 -5.19
N ILE A 86 -9.59 -7.54 -5.41
CA ILE A 86 -8.90 -6.34 -4.90
C ILE A 86 -9.52 -5.07 -5.50
N GLY A 87 -9.83 -5.06 -6.79
CA GLY A 87 -10.50 -3.92 -7.43
C GLY A 87 -11.90 -3.65 -6.86
N VAL A 88 -12.65 -4.69 -6.52
CA VAL A 88 -13.94 -4.55 -5.83
C VAL A 88 -13.75 -4.01 -4.41
N ILE A 89 -12.74 -4.49 -3.68
CA ILE A 89 -12.40 -3.96 -2.35
C ILE A 89 -12.05 -2.47 -2.43
N ASP A 90 -11.20 -2.08 -3.38
CA ASP A 90 -10.79 -0.69 -3.60
C ASP A 90 -11.99 0.20 -3.96
N TYR A 91 -12.90 -0.28 -4.81
CA TYR A 91 -14.13 0.44 -5.15
C TYR A 91 -15.08 0.61 -3.95
N LEU A 92 -15.09 -0.33 -3.02
CA LEU A 92 -15.92 -0.28 -1.82
C LEU A 92 -15.35 0.67 -0.74
N ILE A 93 -14.08 1.07 -0.84
CA ILE A 93 -13.45 2.03 0.08
C ILE A 93 -13.77 3.46 -0.39
N PRO A 94 -14.56 4.25 0.38
CA PRO A 94 -14.98 5.60 -0.02
C PRO A 94 -13.80 6.58 -0.20
N GLN A 95 -13.91 7.44 -1.22
CA GLN A 95 -12.83 8.23 -1.80
C GLN A 95 -12.49 9.56 -1.10
N GLU A 96 -12.98 9.84 0.12
CA GLU A 96 -12.56 11.08 0.84
C GLU A 96 -11.15 10.97 1.44
N GLU A 97 -10.54 9.79 1.37
CA GLU A 97 -9.27 9.46 2.02
C GLU A 97 -8.33 8.67 1.09
N ASN A 98 -8.61 8.62 -0.23
CA ASN A 98 -7.89 7.75 -1.17
C ASN A 98 -6.54 8.34 -1.61
N PRO A 99 -5.37 7.80 -1.19
CA PRO A 99 -4.06 8.25 -1.62
C PRO A 99 -3.66 7.72 -3.01
N HIS A 100 -4.54 6.93 -3.65
CA HIS A 100 -4.29 6.29 -4.94
C HIS A 100 -4.70 7.10 -6.18
N GLU A 101 -5.27 8.29 -6.01
CA GLU A 101 -5.25 9.29 -7.07
C GLU A 101 -3.89 10.01 -7.04
N ALA A 102 -3.19 10.01 -8.17
CA ALA A 102 -2.02 10.86 -8.35
C ALA A 102 -2.45 12.30 -8.05
N ARG A 103 -1.99 12.87 -6.93
CA ARG A 103 -2.22 14.28 -6.59
C ARG A 103 -1.93 15.11 -7.82
N THR A 104 -2.96 15.76 -8.34
CA THR A 104 -2.93 16.57 -9.56
C THR A 104 -1.72 17.50 -9.54
N GLU A 105 -1.12 17.77 -10.70
CA GLU A 105 0.09 18.62 -10.85
C GLU A 105 -0.01 19.98 -10.13
N GLU A 106 -1.22 20.45 -9.84
CA GLU A 106 -1.50 21.65 -9.04
C GLU A 106 -1.07 21.53 -7.55
N GLU A 107 -1.16 20.37 -6.91
CA GLU A 107 -0.70 20.17 -5.52
C GLU A 107 0.83 20.06 -5.43
N THR A 108 1.48 19.50 -6.46
CA THR A 108 2.96 19.38 -6.52
C THR A 108 3.64 20.63 -7.09
N ALA A 109 2.92 21.52 -7.76
CA ALA A 109 3.44 22.81 -8.23
C ALA A 109 3.87 23.75 -7.08
N SER A 110 3.25 23.62 -5.91
CA SER A 110 3.60 24.38 -4.71
C SER A 110 5.00 24.10 -4.16
N LEU A 111 5.62 22.99 -4.59
CA LEU A 111 6.95 22.54 -4.15
C LEU A 111 8.04 22.88 -5.17
N HIS A 112 7.68 23.36 -6.37
CA HIS A 112 8.62 23.62 -7.47
C HIS A 112 9.26 25.02 -7.44
N LYS A 113 8.91 25.90 -6.49
CA LYS A 113 9.51 27.23 -6.38
C LYS A 113 10.24 27.42 -5.06
N GLY A 114 11.56 27.50 -5.16
CA GLY A 114 12.46 27.96 -4.10
C GLY A 114 12.15 29.39 -3.61
N PRO A 115 12.91 29.87 -2.62
CA PRO A 115 12.36 30.50 -1.43
C PRO A 115 12.05 31.99 -1.64
N ALA A 116 10.79 32.40 -1.50
CA ALA A 116 10.43 33.78 -1.16
C ALA A 116 8.96 33.93 -0.74
N LYS A 117 8.77 34.28 0.54
CA LYS A 117 7.79 35.26 1.06
C LYS A 117 6.28 34.96 0.91
N ALA A 118 5.69 34.67 2.07
CA ALA A 118 4.40 35.15 2.59
C ALA A 118 3.41 35.84 1.62
N ALA A 119 2.16 35.37 1.58
CA ALA A 119 1.02 36.02 2.25
C ALA A 119 -0.35 35.44 1.82
N ALA A 120 -1.11 34.98 2.81
CA ALA A 120 -2.55 35.18 3.04
C ALA A 120 -3.56 35.18 1.89
N LYS A 121 -4.39 34.13 1.83
CA LYS A 121 -5.88 34.15 1.67
C LYS A 121 -6.35 32.69 1.86
N GLY A 122 -7.02 32.25 2.92
CA GLY A 122 -8.18 32.84 3.58
C GLY A 122 -9.45 32.31 2.92
N ASP A 123 -9.88 31.08 3.25
CA ASP A 123 -11.30 30.81 3.50
C ASP A 123 -11.52 29.52 4.32
N ILE A 124 -12.43 29.66 5.26
CA ILE A 124 -12.69 28.81 6.42
C ILE A 124 -13.88 27.90 6.12
N HIS A 125 -13.72 26.58 6.30
CA HIS A 125 -14.85 25.66 6.49
C HIS A 125 -14.62 24.80 7.76
N ASP A 126 -14.70 25.48 8.89
CA ASP A 126 -14.35 25.03 10.25
C ASP A 126 -15.59 24.56 11.05
N LYS A 127 -16.34 23.58 10.52
CA LYS A 127 -17.47 22.97 11.27
C LYS A 127 -17.48 21.44 11.33
N GLY A 128 -16.78 20.75 10.41
CA GLY A 128 -16.71 19.29 10.41
C GLY A 128 -15.67 18.72 11.39
N MET A 129 -14.50 19.37 11.49
CA MET A 129 -13.33 18.82 12.20
C MET A 129 -13.48 18.83 13.74
N LEU A 130 -14.26 19.76 14.30
CA LEU A 130 -14.49 19.82 15.75
C LEU A 130 -15.30 18.61 16.26
N ARG A 131 -16.10 17.97 15.41
CA ARG A 131 -16.91 16.81 15.82
C ARG A 131 -16.08 15.53 15.86
N THR A 132 -15.24 15.31 14.86
CA THR A 132 -14.38 14.12 14.78
C THR A 132 -13.32 14.11 15.88
N GLY A 133 -12.72 15.27 16.20
CA GLY A 133 -11.73 15.37 17.28
C GLY A 133 -12.28 15.04 18.67
N VAL A 134 -13.55 15.35 18.94
CA VAL A 134 -14.21 15.06 20.22
C VAL A 134 -14.59 13.58 20.33
N PHE A 135 -14.97 12.92 19.23
CA PHE A 135 -15.28 11.48 19.24
C PHE A 135 -14.04 10.60 19.44
N THR A 136 -12.89 10.98 18.89
CA THR A 136 -11.63 10.25 19.10
C THR A 136 -11.05 10.47 20.50
N ALA A 137 -11.31 11.61 21.14
CA ALA A 137 -10.81 11.88 22.49
C ALA A 137 -11.61 11.16 23.59
N LEU A 138 -12.79 10.63 23.29
CA LEU A 138 -13.72 10.01 24.24
C LEU A 138 -13.89 8.49 24.06
N ALA A 139 -13.40 7.91 22.96
CA ALA A 139 -13.38 6.47 22.71
C ALA A 139 -12.05 5.83 23.16
#